data_AF-A0A212KX52-F1
#
_entry.id   AF-A0A212KX52-F1
#
_cell.length_a   1.000
_cell.length_b   1.000
_cell.length_c   1.000
_cell.angle_alpha   90.00
_cell.angle_beta   90.00
_cell.angle_gamma   90.00
#
_symmetry.space_group_name_H-M   'P 1'
#
loop_
_entity.id
_entity.type
_entity.pdbx_description
1 polymer ?
#
loop_
_entity_poly.entity_id
_entity_poly.type
_entity_poly.pdbx_seq_one_letter_code
_entity_poly.pdbx_strand_id
1 'polypeptide(L)'
;MSTQINEVNTDAIRQCINKALQVGREYQSELTGYIHHHHKMDKNSRETIPVYENLLFAYALLRSRVVDNVQEAKSIISKILKFQTPNGHFPLYLHDYPEALYSNLAIRILPIYHGIIKNFYHVIGDELRTEIDKSCQLLLNYIEAETPEELPYHLQILRAAIYISLGDSRLKAIGEHTLEGIEKSSPQRSWMVPREMGDMIVGLQMIYPSLNDSPWKPFWEHLQQTWWKGQFIGPPLREHWYETASEGTLYHHFMDYFAKEESPPSRNHSISYLQNALIRPSQDAFLPLLNNLDEEGMLGDQSYTIKRTGNHALALLSCKGEQKREDGLHAMRLFWGEGLSLVIPRGKYDIDYQIEGEELKLYFTLPKTIDLDNHRHCREIAVYGSRQAPAQFRVEGSEANTFRMGEQITLKSGNQQLELKFELADGEGRFYGHYMRGNRPAQQKAGGEDHGFVAYDDMILLRTIERASSCQVKLSLKLTTT
;
A
#
# COMPACT_ATOMS: atom_id res chain seq x y z
N MET A 1 -10.01 -26.09 -23.65
CA MET A 1 -9.16 -25.06 -23.01
C MET A 1 -9.99 -23.98 -22.29
N SER A 2 -11.13 -23.52 -22.81
CA SER A 2 -11.99 -22.52 -22.13
C SER A 2 -12.60 -23.01 -20.80
N THR A 3 -12.96 -24.30 -20.68
CA THR A 3 -13.56 -24.86 -19.45
C THR A 3 -12.60 -24.90 -18.27
N GLN A 4 -11.32 -25.23 -18.50
CA GLN A 4 -10.28 -25.25 -17.46
C GLN A 4 -9.91 -23.84 -16.96
N ILE A 5 -9.94 -22.83 -17.84
CA ILE A 5 -9.70 -21.43 -17.43
C ILE A 5 -10.83 -20.93 -16.51
N ASN A 6 -12.08 -21.33 -16.78
CA ASN A 6 -13.23 -20.96 -15.95
C ASN A 6 -13.23 -21.63 -14.56
N GLU A 7 -12.81 -22.90 -14.46
CA GLU A 7 -12.71 -23.61 -13.17
C GLU A 7 -11.61 -23.04 -12.27
N VAL A 8 -10.43 -22.78 -12.83
CA VAL A 8 -9.27 -22.26 -12.07
C VAL A 8 -9.53 -20.86 -11.51
N ASN A 9 -10.29 -20.03 -12.23
CA ASN A 9 -10.66 -18.70 -11.75
C ASN A 9 -11.67 -18.75 -10.57
N THR A 10 -12.49 -19.81 -10.54
CA THR A 10 -13.51 -20.02 -9.51
C THR A 10 -12.88 -20.39 -8.15
N ASP A 11 -11.75 -21.09 -8.14
CA ASP A 11 -11.08 -21.43 -6.88
C ASP A 11 -10.32 -20.23 -6.27
N ALA A 12 -9.61 -19.45 -7.10
CA ALA A 12 -8.90 -18.26 -6.63
C ALA A 12 -9.87 -17.21 -6.03
N ILE A 13 -11.03 -17.01 -6.66
CA ILE A 13 -12.04 -16.10 -6.12
C ILE A 13 -12.67 -16.65 -4.83
N ARG A 14 -12.85 -17.98 -4.72
CA ARG A 14 -13.34 -18.61 -3.50
C ARG A 14 -12.34 -18.41 -2.35
N GLN A 15 -11.05 -18.52 -2.61
CA GLN A 15 -10.00 -18.24 -1.62
C GLN A 15 -10.05 -16.78 -1.13
N CYS A 16 -10.21 -15.82 -2.05
CA CYS A 16 -10.37 -14.41 -1.69
C CYS A 16 -11.57 -14.20 -0.73
N ILE A 17 -12.73 -14.77 -1.08
CA ILE A 17 -13.96 -14.67 -0.27
C ILE A 17 -13.75 -15.35 1.09
N ASN A 18 -13.20 -16.55 1.13
CA ASN A 18 -12.96 -17.29 2.37
C ASN A 18 -12.02 -16.52 3.30
N LYS A 19 -10.99 -15.86 2.76
CA LYS A 19 -10.07 -15.06 3.58
C LYS A 19 -10.75 -13.79 4.14
N ALA A 20 -11.59 -13.12 3.35
CA ALA A 20 -12.43 -12.03 3.86
C ALA A 20 -13.36 -12.50 4.99
N LEU A 21 -14.01 -13.66 4.83
CA LEU A 21 -14.88 -14.22 5.86
C LEU A 21 -14.12 -14.58 7.13
N GLN A 22 -12.96 -15.23 6.99
CA GLN A 22 -12.12 -15.60 8.13
C GLN A 22 -11.75 -14.36 8.94
N VAL A 23 -11.21 -13.32 8.29
CA VAL A 23 -10.85 -12.07 8.97
C VAL A 23 -12.09 -11.39 9.54
N GLY A 24 -13.22 -11.38 8.84
CA GLY A 24 -14.47 -10.88 9.38
C GLY A 24 -14.86 -11.57 10.69
N ARG A 25 -14.85 -12.91 10.73
CA ARG A 25 -15.13 -13.66 11.96
C ARG A 25 -14.10 -13.38 13.07
N GLU A 26 -12.84 -13.18 12.72
CA GLU A 26 -11.79 -12.87 13.71
C GLU A 26 -11.98 -11.53 14.41
N TYR A 27 -12.56 -10.53 13.72
CA TYR A 27 -12.81 -9.18 14.25
C TYR A 27 -14.28 -8.96 14.66
N GLN A 28 -15.15 -9.96 14.47
CA GLN A 28 -16.56 -9.88 14.83
C GLN A 28 -16.74 -10.05 16.33
N SER A 29 -17.43 -9.09 16.94
CA SER A 29 -17.84 -9.13 18.34
C SER A 29 -19.05 -10.05 18.52
N GLU A 30 -18.92 -11.05 19.39
CA GLU A 30 -20.03 -11.94 19.75
C GLU A 30 -21.22 -11.18 20.38
N LEU A 31 -20.95 -10.07 21.07
CA LEU A 31 -21.97 -9.27 21.74
C LEU A 31 -22.82 -8.46 20.75
N THR A 32 -22.16 -7.80 19.80
CA THR A 32 -22.83 -6.84 18.90
C THR A 32 -23.16 -7.43 17.53
N GLY A 33 -22.45 -8.50 17.13
CA GLY A 33 -22.50 -9.07 15.79
C GLY A 33 -21.76 -8.24 14.73
N TYR A 34 -21.12 -7.13 15.09
CA TYR A 34 -20.35 -6.29 14.16
C TYR A 34 -18.85 -6.55 14.22
N ILE A 35 -18.14 -6.14 13.18
CA ILE A 35 -16.68 -6.00 13.14
C ILE A 35 -16.25 -4.79 14.00
N HIS A 36 -15.19 -4.95 14.78
CA HIS A 36 -14.54 -3.87 15.54
C HIS A 36 -13.03 -3.84 15.31
N HIS A 37 -12.43 -2.66 15.08
CA HIS A 37 -10.97 -2.54 14.84
C HIS A 37 -10.11 -3.02 16.01
N HIS A 38 -10.60 -2.89 17.25
CA HIS A 38 -9.82 -3.15 18.46
C HIS A 38 -10.34 -4.31 19.31
N HIS A 39 -11.15 -5.22 18.73
CA HIS A 39 -11.81 -6.30 19.47
C HIS A 39 -10.86 -7.22 20.26
N LYS A 40 -9.60 -7.31 19.83
CA LYS A 40 -8.55 -8.14 20.46
C LYS A 40 -7.40 -7.33 21.08
N MET A 41 -7.49 -6.00 21.04
CA MET A 41 -6.47 -5.13 21.63
C MET A 41 -6.82 -4.79 23.09
N ASP A 42 -5.85 -4.24 23.81
CA ASP A 42 -5.90 -4.01 25.25
C ASP A 42 -7.22 -3.37 25.72
N LYS A 43 -7.64 -3.66 26.96
CA LYS A 43 -8.95 -3.27 27.54
C LYS A 43 -9.21 -1.75 27.54
N ASN A 44 -8.15 -0.96 27.32
CA ASN A 44 -8.21 0.50 27.26
C ASN A 44 -8.48 1.04 25.84
N SER A 45 -8.45 0.20 24.81
CA SER A 45 -8.77 0.60 23.44
C SER A 45 -10.28 0.76 23.27
N ARG A 46 -10.72 1.90 22.73
CA ARG A 46 -12.14 2.11 22.43
C ARG A 46 -12.53 1.21 21.27
N GLU A 47 -13.44 0.27 21.53
CA GLU A 47 -14.03 -0.56 20.49
C GLU A 47 -14.83 0.33 19.51
N THR A 48 -14.30 0.49 18.29
CA THR A 48 -14.96 1.25 17.22
C THR A 48 -15.60 0.30 16.22
N ILE A 49 -16.84 0.60 15.80
CA ILE A 49 -17.58 -0.17 14.79
C ILE A 49 -17.50 0.54 13.44
N PRO A 50 -16.55 0.20 12.56
CA PRO A 50 -16.39 0.87 11.27
C PRO A 50 -17.47 0.48 10.26
N VAL A 51 -18.06 1.47 9.58
CA VAL A 51 -19.13 1.23 8.60
C VAL A 51 -18.62 0.46 7.38
N TYR A 52 -17.48 0.86 6.83
CA TYR A 52 -16.94 0.32 5.58
C TYR A 52 -16.61 -1.17 5.70
N GLU A 53 -15.87 -1.56 6.73
CA GLU A 53 -15.47 -2.94 6.99
C GLU A 53 -16.67 -3.84 7.28
N ASN A 54 -17.68 -3.35 8.01
CA ASN A 54 -18.91 -4.13 8.22
C ASN A 54 -19.71 -4.33 6.92
N LEU A 55 -19.74 -3.35 6.02
CA LEU A 55 -20.33 -3.50 4.69
C LEU A 55 -19.54 -4.47 3.80
N LEU A 56 -18.20 -4.43 3.85
CA LEU A 56 -17.35 -5.41 3.17
C LEU A 56 -17.60 -6.83 3.68
N PHE A 57 -17.73 -6.99 5.01
CA PHE A 57 -18.02 -8.27 5.62
C PHE A 57 -19.40 -8.80 5.20
N ALA A 58 -20.44 -7.96 5.24
CA ALA A 58 -21.76 -8.32 4.75
C ALA A 58 -21.73 -8.72 3.26
N TYR A 59 -20.93 -8.02 2.45
CA TYR A 59 -20.76 -8.39 1.05
C TYR A 59 -20.03 -9.73 0.88
N ALA A 60 -18.99 -10.01 1.68
CA ALA A 60 -18.31 -11.32 1.69
C ALA A 60 -19.28 -12.46 2.06
N LEU A 61 -20.14 -12.24 3.05
CA LEU A 61 -21.19 -13.18 3.48
C LEU A 61 -22.17 -13.50 2.34
N LEU A 62 -22.64 -12.49 1.60
CA LEU A 62 -23.47 -12.71 0.40
C LEU A 62 -22.73 -13.51 -0.67
N ARG A 63 -21.45 -13.18 -0.91
CA ARG A 63 -20.62 -13.86 -1.91
C ARG A 63 -20.31 -15.31 -1.57
N SER A 64 -20.38 -15.70 -0.30
CA SER A 64 -20.21 -17.10 0.11
C SER A 64 -21.36 -18.00 -0.36
N ARG A 65 -22.54 -17.42 -0.65
CA ARG A 65 -23.77 -18.12 -1.06
C ARG A 65 -24.25 -19.19 -0.06
N VAL A 66 -23.88 -19.06 1.22
CA VAL A 66 -24.39 -19.91 2.30
C VAL A 66 -25.63 -19.24 2.90
N VAL A 67 -26.72 -19.99 3.07
CA VAL A 67 -28.02 -19.44 3.48
C VAL A 67 -27.94 -18.64 4.77
N ASP A 68 -27.28 -19.18 5.79
CA ASP A 68 -27.12 -18.51 7.10
C ASP A 68 -26.33 -17.20 6.97
N ASN A 69 -25.23 -17.22 6.19
CA ASN A 69 -24.45 -16.02 5.90
C ASN A 69 -25.27 -14.97 5.16
N VAL A 70 -26.16 -15.36 4.23
CA VAL A 70 -27.05 -14.43 3.54
C VAL A 70 -28.01 -13.75 4.52
N GLN A 71 -28.61 -14.50 5.46
CA GLN A 71 -29.51 -13.89 6.46
C GLN A 71 -28.76 -12.93 7.39
N GLU A 72 -27.56 -13.31 7.81
CA GLU A 72 -26.70 -12.43 8.59
C GLU A 72 -26.34 -11.15 7.84
N ALA A 73 -25.93 -11.26 6.57
CA ALA A 73 -25.61 -10.11 5.74
C ALA A 73 -26.80 -9.15 5.62
N LYS A 74 -28.02 -9.68 5.39
CA LYS A 74 -29.26 -8.88 5.35
C LYS A 74 -29.48 -8.11 6.65
N SER A 75 -29.28 -8.78 7.79
CA SER A 75 -29.40 -8.17 9.12
C SER A 75 -28.39 -7.04 9.33
N ILE A 76 -27.11 -7.26 8.96
CA ILE A 76 -26.05 -6.24 9.07
C ILE A 76 -26.38 -5.04 8.18
N ILE A 77 -26.71 -5.26 6.90
CA ILE A 77 -26.99 -4.18 5.95
C ILE A 77 -28.20 -3.36 6.41
N SER A 78 -29.31 -4.00 6.77
CA SER A 78 -30.53 -3.32 7.23
C SER A 78 -30.27 -2.45 8.47
N LYS A 79 -29.42 -2.91 9.41
CA LYS A 79 -29.05 -2.09 10.57
C LYS A 79 -28.15 -0.93 10.21
N ILE A 80 -27.14 -1.13 9.36
CA ILE A 80 -26.21 -0.06 8.93
C ILE A 80 -26.96 1.04 8.18
N LEU A 81 -27.92 0.70 7.31
CA LEU A 81 -28.72 1.67 6.56
C LEU A 81 -29.44 2.69 7.46
N LYS A 82 -29.74 2.34 8.71
CA LYS A 82 -30.35 3.26 9.70
C LYS A 82 -29.41 4.39 10.16
N PHE A 83 -28.11 4.25 9.91
CA PHE A 83 -27.08 5.25 10.24
C PHE A 83 -26.71 6.12 9.03
N GLN A 84 -27.44 6.02 7.91
CA GLN A 84 -27.32 7.00 6.84
C GLN A 84 -27.88 8.34 7.32
N THR A 85 -27.09 9.39 7.18
CA THR A 85 -27.49 10.75 7.56
C THR A 85 -28.53 11.32 6.59
N PRO A 86 -29.29 12.37 6.97
CA PRO A 86 -30.29 12.97 6.08
C PRO A 86 -29.74 13.51 4.75
N ASN A 87 -28.47 13.92 4.72
CA ASN A 87 -27.76 14.33 3.49
C ASN A 87 -27.21 13.15 2.69
N GLY A 88 -27.43 11.90 3.12
CA GLY A 88 -27.08 10.68 2.39
C GLY A 88 -25.73 10.06 2.71
N HIS A 89 -24.95 10.65 3.60
CA HIS A 89 -23.63 10.16 3.98
C HIS A 89 -23.68 9.09 5.10
N PHE A 90 -22.57 8.44 5.39
CA PHE A 90 -22.39 7.54 6.53
C PHE A 90 -21.25 8.05 7.41
N PRO A 91 -21.33 7.87 8.74
CA PRO A 91 -20.20 8.11 9.61
C PRO A 91 -19.07 7.12 9.34
N LEU A 92 -17.84 7.45 9.74
CA LEU A 92 -16.72 6.49 9.68
C LEU A 92 -16.98 5.33 10.64
N TYR A 93 -17.38 5.64 11.88
CA TYR A 93 -17.79 4.67 12.88
C TYR A 93 -19.25 4.86 13.27
N LEU A 94 -19.99 3.77 13.56
CA LEU A 94 -21.43 3.87 13.90
C LEU A 94 -21.73 4.78 15.09
N HIS A 95 -20.81 4.90 16.05
CA HIS A 95 -20.99 5.73 17.24
C HIS A 95 -20.73 7.23 17.00
N ASP A 96 -20.21 7.61 15.83
CA ASP A 96 -20.09 9.02 15.45
C ASP A 96 -21.42 9.58 14.95
N TYR A 97 -22.42 8.75 14.65
CA TYR A 97 -23.71 9.21 14.14
C TYR A 97 -24.36 10.24 15.07
N PRO A 98 -24.86 11.37 14.52
CA PRO A 98 -25.05 11.66 13.10
C PRO A 98 -23.88 12.37 12.38
N GLU A 99 -22.72 12.53 13.02
CA GLU A 99 -21.55 13.20 12.45
C GLU A 99 -20.86 12.34 11.38
N ALA A 100 -20.74 12.86 10.17
CA ALA A 100 -20.15 12.15 9.03
C ALA A 100 -19.07 13.00 8.35
N LEU A 101 -17.89 13.07 9.00
CA LEU A 101 -16.79 13.97 8.63
C LEU A 101 -15.94 13.49 7.44
N TYR A 102 -16.01 12.22 7.08
CA TYR A 102 -15.11 11.60 6.09
C TYR A 102 -15.73 11.56 4.70
N SER A 103 -15.73 12.70 3.99
CA SER A 103 -16.46 12.89 2.71
C SER A 103 -16.21 11.82 1.64
N ASN A 104 -15.02 11.24 1.59
CA ASN A 104 -14.65 10.24 0.59
C ASN A 104 -15.20 8.83 0.87
N LEU A 105 -15.76 8.58 2.06
CA LEU A 105 -16.32 7.28 2.43
C LEU A 105 -17.48 6.89 1.51
N ALA A 106 -18.32 7.86 1.12
CA ALA A 106 -19.43 7.64 0.20
C ALA A 106 -18.98 7.00 -1.13
N ILE A 107 -17.86 7.48 -1.69
CA ILE A 107 -17.27 6.95 -2.93
C ILE A 107 -16.82 5.49 -2.74
N ARG A 108 -16.35 5.11 -1.55
CA ARG A 108 -15.87 3.75 -1.27
C ARG A 108 -17.00 2.76 -0.98
N ILE A 109 -18.15 3.22 -0.48
CA ILE A 109 -19.31 2.36 -0.18
C ILE A 109 -20.05 1.92 -1.45
N LEU A 110 -20.23 2.82 -2.42
CA LEU A 110 -21.02 2.54 -3.62
C LEU A 110 -20.57 1.33 -4.46
N PRO A 111 -19.27 1.02 -4.61
CA PRO A 111 -18.82 -0.22 -5.25
C PRO A 111 -19.35 -1.50 -4.59
N ILE A 112 -19.53 -1.48 -3.26
CA ILE A 112 -20.11 -2.59 -2.49
C ILE A 112 -21.59 -2.73 -2.85
N TYR A 113 -22.35 -1.65 -2.76
CA TYR A 113 -23.78 -1.65 -3.10
C TYR A 113 -24.03 -2.03 -4.55
N HIS A 114 -23.24 -1.52 -5.49
CA HIS A 114 -23.28 -1.96 -6.89
C HIS A 114 -23.08 -3.48 -7.00
N GLY A 115 -22.10 -4.04 -6.28
CA GLY A 115 -21.86 -5.48 -6.25
C GLY A 115 -23.05 -6.28 -5.71
N ILE A 116 -23.68 -5.78 -4.64
CA ILE A 116 -24.87 -6.38 -4.02
C ILE A 116 -26.07 -6.34 -4.97
N ILE A 117 -26.43 -5.17 -5.49
CA ILE A 117 -27.58 -5.00 -6.38
C ILE A 117 -27.39 -5.83 -7.64
N LYS A 118 -26.22 -5.76 -8.29
CA LYS A 118 -25.98 -6.45 -9.57
C LYS A 118 -26.03 -7.97 -9.44
N ASN A 119 -25.48 -8.54 -8.37
CA ASN A 119 -25.24 -9.98 -8.28
C ASN A 119 -26.14 -10.71 -7.27
N PHE A 120 -26.76 -10.00 -6.33
CA PHE A 120 -27.46 -10.59 -5.19
C PHE A 120 -28.88 -10.07 -4.99
N TYR A 121 -29.44 -9.30 -5.94
CA TYR A 121 -30.83 -8.79 -5.85
C TYR A 121 -31.87 -9.88 -5.53
N HIS A 122 -31.69 -11.08 -6.10
CA HIS A 122 -32.62 -12.19 -5.97
C HIS A 122 -32.61 -12.86 -4.57
N VAL A 123 -31.55 -12.68 -3.77
CA VAL A 123 -31.45 -13.28 -2.42
C VAL A 123 -31.70 -12.28 -1.29
N ILE A 124 -31.47 -10.98 -1.52
CA ILE A 124 -31.67 -9.95 -0.49
C ILE A 124 -33.16 -9.64 -0.27
N GLY A 125 -34.02 -9.87 -1.27
CA GLY A 125 -35.46 -9.58 -1.21
C GLY A 125 -35.79 -8.11 -1.54
N ASP A 126 -37.03 -7.87 -1.97
CA ASP A 126 -37.45 -6.59 -2.56
C ASP A 126 -37.43 -5.40 -1.60
N GLU A 127 -37.75 -5.63 -0.32
CA GLU A 127 -37.74 -4.60 0.72
C GLU A 127 -36.32 -4.04 0.92
N LEU A 128 -35.37 -4.90 1.30
CA LEU A 128 -33.98 -4.49 1.52
C LEU A 128 -33.34 -3.95 0.24
N ARG A 129 -33.69 -4.53 -0.93
CA ARG A 129 -33.26 -3.97 -2.22
C ARG A 129 -33.69 -2.52 -2.38
N THR A 130 -34.97 -2.22 -2.10
CA THR A 130 -35.50 -0.85 -2.21
C THR A 130 -34.79 0.11 -1.25
N GLU A 131 -34.47 -0.35 -0.04
CA GLU A 131 -33.69 0.45 0.91
C GLU A 131 -32.25 0.73 0.42
N ILE A 132 -31.57 -0.28 -0.13
CA ILE A 132 -30.22 -0.12 -0.70
C ILE A 132 -30.28 0.81 -1.93
N ASP A 133 -31.24 0.63 -2.83
CA ASP A 133 -31.40 1.49 -4.01
C ASP A 133 -31.62 2.96 -3.59
N LYS A 134 -32.47 3.20 -2.58
CA LYS A 134 -32.67 4.54 -2.01
C LYS A 134 -31.38 5.10 -1.41
N SER A 135 -30.65 4.28 -0.66
CA SER A 135 -29.37 4.67 -0.06
C SER A 135 -28.31 5.02 -1.11
N CYS A 136 -28.24 4.26 -2.21
CA CYS A 136 -27.39 4.55 -3.36
C CYS A 136 -27.70 5.94 -3.95
N GLN A 137 -28.99 6.26 -4.16
CA GLN A 137 -29.38 7.56 -4.70
C GLN A 137 -29.00 8.71 -3.75
N LEU A 138 -29.19 8.53 -2.45
CA LEU A 138 -28.77 9.51 -1.46
C LEU A 138 -27.24 9.72 -1.46
N LEU A 139 -26.45 8.65 -1.58
CA LEU A 139 -24.99 8.73 -1.69
C LEU A 139 -24.53 9.41 -2.99
N LEU A 140 -25.19 9.12 -4.12
CA LEU A 140 -24.88 9.78 -5.39
C LEU A 140 -25.14 11.29 -5.30
N ASN A 141 -26.29 11.68 -4.75
CA ASN A 141 -26.62 13.09 -4.52
C ASN A 141 -25.61 13.77 -3.59
N TYR A 142 -25.20 13.09 -2.52
CA TYR A 142 -24.16 13.59 -1.61
C TYR A 142 -22.83 13.81 -2.33
N ILE A 143 -22.40 12.84 -3.17
CA ILE A 143 -21.15 12.95 -3.92
C ILE A 143 -21.20 14.16 -4.87
N GLU A 144 -22.31 14.37 -5.56
CA GLU A 144 -22.47 15.54 -6.44
C GLU A 144 -22.47 16.87 -5.70
N ALA A 145 -23.10 16.93 -4.53
CA ALA A 145 -23.29 18.18 -3.79
C ALA A 145 -22.09 18.56 -2.89
N GLU A 146 -21.45 17.58 -2.25
CA GLU A 146 -20.58 17.82 -1.09
C GLU A 146 -19.13 17.32 -1.29
N THR A 147 -18.82 16.58 -2.37
CA THR A 147 -17.42 16.21 -2.63
C THR A 147 -16.66 17.36 -3.27
N PRO A 148 -15.40 17.62 -2.88
CA PRO A 148 -14.58 18.63 -3.51
C PRO A 148 -14.53 18.45 -5.03
N GLU A 149 -14.47 19.57 -5.77
CA GLU A 149 -14.30 19.54 -7.23
C GLU A 149 -13.02 18.77 -7.59
N GLU A 150 -11.93 19.04 -6.86
CA GLU A 150 -10.65 18.34 -6.98
C GLU A 150 -10.56 17.16 -6.00
N LEU A 151 -10.80 15.97 -6.50
CA LEU A 151 -10.53 14.72 -5.79
C LEU A 151 -9.13 14.19 -6.12
N PRO A 152 -8.51 13.39 -5.23
CA PRO A 152 -7.37 12.57 -5.58
C PRO A 152 -7.65 11.71 -6.83
N TYR A 153 -6.66 11.55 -7.70
CA TYR A 153 -6.79 10.88 -9.00
C TYR A 153 -7.49 9.51 -8.93
N HIS A 154 -7.11 8.65 -7.98
CA HIS A 154 -7.75 7.34 -7.81
C HIS A 154 -9.24 7.43 -7.43
N LEU A 155 -9.63 8.44 -6.65
CA LEU A 155 -11.04 8.68 -6.30
C LEU A 155 -11.82 9.30 -7.45
N GLN A 156 -11.19 10.06 -8.34
CA GLN A 156 -11.84 10.53 -9.57
C GLN A 156 -12.22 9.35 -10.47
N ILE A 157 -11.30 8.38 -10.64
CA ILE A 157 -11.58 7.15 -11.39
C ILE A 157 -12.71 6.36 -10.75
N LEU A 158 -12.67 6.17 -9.43
CA LEU A 158 -13.70 5.43 -8.70
C LEU A 158 -15.08 6.13 -8.79
N ARG A 159 -15.12 7.47 -8.63
CA ARG A 159 -16.34 8.29 -8.81
C ARG A 159 -16.89 8.16 -10.22
N ALA A 160 -16.04 8.30 -11.23
CA ALA A 160 -16.46 8.18 -12.62
C ALA A 160 -17.03 6.79 -12.93
N ALA A 161 -16.41 5.73 -12.40
CA ALA A 161 -16.90 4.37 -12.51
C ALA A 161 -18.27 4.14 -11.86
N ILE A 162 -18.49 4.75 -10.69
CA ILE A 162 -19.77 4.76 -9.99
C ILE A 162 -20.82 5.47 -10.84
N TYR A 163 -20.52 6.65 -11.39
CA TYR A 163 -21.44 7.40 -12.23
C TYR A 163 -21.85 6.63 -13.49
N ILE A 164 -20.91 5.94 -14.12
CA ILE A 164 -21.20 5.09 -15.29
C ILE A 164 -22.09 3.90 -14.93
N SER A 165 -21.86 3.30 -13.76
CA SER A 165 -22.50 2.03 -13.38
C SER A 165 -23.84 2.19 -12.66
N LEU A 166 -24.03 3.27 -11.91
CA LEU A 166 -25.17 3.51 -11.04
C LEU A 166 -25.93 4.81 -11.34
N GLY A 167 -25.31 5.74 -12.08
CA GLY A 167 -25.89 7.04 -12.36
C GLY A 167 -27.00 7.01 -13.41
N ASP A 168 -27.76 8.09 -13.47
CA ASP A 168 -28.66 8.37 -14.59
C ASP A 168 -27.88 8.67 -15.89
N SER A 169 -28.59 8.95 -16.99
CA SER A 169 -27.96 9.25 -18.27
C SER A 169 -27.01 10.45 -18.22
N ARG A 170 -27.28 11.44 -17.36
CA ARG A 170 -26.43 12.63 -17.20
C ARG A 170 -25.15 12.26 -16.45
N LEU A 171 -25.27 11.60 -15.32
CA LEU A 171 -24.13 11.14 -14.53
C LEU A 171 -23.23 10.21 -15.32
N LYS A 172 -23.83 9.26 -16.05
CA LYS A 172 -23.09 8.35 -16.93
C LYS A 172 -22.21 9.12 -17.93
N ALA A 173 -22.77 10.12 -18.61
CA ALA A 173 -22.02 10.94 -19.56
C ALA A 173 -20.87 11.72 -18.88
N ILE A 174 -21.09 12.24 -17.66
CA ILE A 174 -20.04 12.89 -16.86
C ILE A 174 -18.93 11.89 -16.52
N GLY A 175 -19.28 10.68 -16.12
CA GLY A 175 -18.32 9.63 -15.79
C GLY A 175 -17.50 9.19 -17.00
N GLU A 176 -18.13 8.99 -18.17
CA GLU A 176 -17.45 8.64 -19.42
C GLU A 176 -16.44 9.72 -19.82
N HIS A 177 -16.89 10.98 -19.86
CA HIS A 177 -16.02 12.11 -20.16
C HIS A 177 -14.86 12.25 -19.16
N THR A 178 -15.11 12.02 -17.87
CA THR A 178 -14.08 12.07 -16.83
C THR A 178 -13.03 10.97 -17.05
N LEU A 179 -13.43 9.72 -17.30
CA LEU A 179 -12.46 8.65 -17.54
C LEU A 179 -11.65 8.86 -18.82
N GLU A 180 -12.26 9.33 -19.90
CA GLU A 180 -11.54 9.66 -21.14
C GLU A 180 -10.53 10.79 -20.94
N GLY A 181 -10.88 11.81 -20.15
CA GLY A 181 -9.96 12.91 -19.81
C GLY A 181 -8.79 12.44 -18.96
N ILE A 182 -9.05 11.58 -17.97
CA ILE A 182 -8.02 11.03 -17.09
C ILE A 182 -7.10 10.07 -17.84
N GLU A 183 -7.63 9.19 -18.68
CA GLU A 183 -6.85 8.21 -19.46
C GLU A 183 -5.83 8.89 -20.39
N LYS A 184 -6.19 10.05 -20.96
CA LYS A 184 -5.29 10.85 -21.80
C LYS A 184 -4.26 11.66 -21.01
N SER A 185 -4.39 11.76 -19.70
CA SER A 185 -3.42 12.45 -18.84
C SER A 185 -2.22 11.55 -18.54
N SER A 186 -1.02 12.13 -18.40
CA SER A 186 0.18 11.36 -18.06
C SER A 186 0.00 10.60 -16.74
N PRO A 187 0.65 9.43 -16.57
CA PRO A 187 0.57 8.63 -15.35
C PRO A 187 0.80 9.50 -14.12
N GLN A 188 -0.23 9.59 -13.28
CA GLN A 188 -0.16 10.40 -12.07
C GLN A 188 0.48 9.60 -10.94
N ARG A 189 0.93 10.32 -9.90
CA ARG A 189 1.47 9.80 -8.64
C ARG A 189 0.75 8.57 -8.08
N SER A 190 -0.56 8.44 -8.32
CA SER A 190 -1.38 7.30 -7.89
C SER A 190 -0.93 5.94 -8.43
N TRP A 191 -0.27 5.87 -9.59
CA TRP A 191 0.27 4.61 -10.13
C TRP A 191 1.49 4.11 -9.33
N MET A 192 2.01 4.93 -8.43
CA MET A 192 3.13 4.59 -7.55
C MET A 192 2.69 4.33 -6.10
N VAL A 193 1.38 4.37 -5.82
CA VAL A 193 0.84 4.15 -4.47
C VAL A 193 -0.05 2.91 -4.47
N PRO A 194 0.39 1.76 -3.92
CA PRO A 194 -0.40 0.52 -3.91
C PRO A 194 -1.82 0.68 -3.38
N ARG A 195 -2.03 1.45 -2.31
CA ARG A 195 -3.38 1.70 -1.76
C ARG A 195 -4.30 2.35 -2.81
N GLU A 196 -3.79 3.31 -3.57
CA GLU A 196 -4.56 4.05 -4.59
C GLU A 196 -4.80 3.20 -5.84
N MET A 197 -3.82 2.40 -6.26
CA MET A 197 -3.99 1.44 -7.36
C MET A 197 -5.10 0.42 -7.08
N GLY A 198 -5.25 -0.03 -5.83
CA GLY A 198 -6.33 -0.92 -5.44
C GLY A 198 -7.71 -0.32 -5.70
N ASP A 199 -7.92 0.95 -5.36
CA ASP A 199 -9.17 1.65 -5.62
C ASP A 199 -9.44 1.84 -7.11
N MET A 200 -8.40 2.14 -7.88
CA MET A 200 -8.49 2.24 -9.34
C MET A 200 -8.95 0.92 -9.95
N ILE A 201 -8.35 -0.21 -9.54
CA ILE A 201 -8.75 -1.54 -10.05
C ILE A 201 -10.22 -1.82 -9.72
N VAL A 202 -10.69 -1.51 -8.50
CA VAL A 202 -12.11 -1.66 -8.13
C VAL A 202 -13.01 -0.88 -9.07
N GLY A 203 -12.72 0.40 -9.29
CA GLY A 203 -13.50 1.26 -10.16
C GLY A 203 -13.50 0.76 -11.60
N LEU A 204 -12.33 0.46 -12.16
CA LEU A 204 -12.22 0.01 -13.55
C LEU A 204 -12.92 -1.35 -13.78
N GLN A 205 -12.85 -2.29 -12.82
CA GLN A 205 -13.60 -3.55 -12.87
C GLN A 205 -15.13 -3.40 -12.71
N MET A 206 -15.63 -2.19 -12.40
CA MET A 206 -17.06 -1.91 -12.48
C MET A 206 -17.55 -1.80 -13.92
N ILE A 207 -16.70 -1.30 -14.81
CA ILE A 207 -17.06 -0.93 -16.18
C ILE A 207 -16.48 -1.94 -17.18
N TYR A 208 -15.21 -2.31 -16.98
CA TYR A 208 -14.45 -3.11 -17.92
C TYR A 208 -14.37 -4.57 -17.44
N PRO A 209 -14.85 -5.54 -18.24
CA PRO A 209 -14.70 -6.96 -17.93
C PRO A 209 -13.24 -7.45 -17.96
N SER A 210 -12.39 -6.76 -18.72
CA SER A 210 -10.96 -7.01 -18.87
C SER A 210 -10.25 -5.66 -18.88
N LEU A 211 -9.21 -5.50 -18.05
CA LEU A 211 -8.36 -4.31 -18.10
C LEU A 211 -7.39 -4.37 -19.28
N ASN A 212 -6.94 -5.58 -19.64
CA ASN A 212 -6.04 -5.81 -20.77
C ASN A 212 -6.66 -5.41 -22.11
N ASP A 213 -7.97 -5.60 -22.27
CA ASP A 213 -8.72 -5.29 -23.49
C ASP A 213 -9.50 -3.96 -23.39
N SER A 214 -9.02 -3.03 -22.55
CA SER A 214 -9.64 -1.72 -22.32
C SER A 214 -8.69 -0.56 -22.66
N PRO A 215 -9.17 0.70 -22.69
CA PRO A 215 -8.30 1.89 -22.76
C PRO A 215 -7.27 1.96 -21.62
N TRP A 216 -7.52 1.24 -20.51
CA TRP A 216 -6.65 1.17 -19.35
C TRP A 216 -5.58 0.07 -19.45
N LYS A 217 -5.36 -0.50 -20.64
CA LYS A 217 -4.27 -1.44 -20.89
C LYS A 217 -2.90 -0.92 -20.43
N PRO A 218 -2.51 0.36 -20.63
CA PRO A 218 -1.23 0.87 -20.12
C PRO A 218 -1.11 0.79 -18.59
N PHE A 219 -2.21 1.03 -17.87
CA PHE A 219 -2.25 0.84 -16.41
C PHE A 219 -2.09 -0.64 -16.07
N TRP A 220 -2.76 -1.55 -16.77
CA TRP A 220 -2.60 -3.00 -16.57
C TRP A 220 -1.15 -3.46 -16.81
N GLU A 221 -0.51 -3.00 -17.89
CA GLU A 221 0.89 -3.27 -18.18
C GLU A 221 1.81 -2.74 -17.07
N HIS A 222 1.54 -1.54 -16.54
CA HIS A 222 2.27 -0.98 -15.40
C HIS A 222 2.21 -1.89 -14.17
N LEU A 223 1.03 -2.44 -13.84
CA LEU A 223 0.89 -3.39 -12.71
C LEU A 223 1.75 -4.65 -12.93
N GLN A 224 1.82 -5.16 -14.16
CA GLN A 224 2.64 -6.32 -14.51
C GLN A 224 4.14 -6.02 -14.52
N GLN A 225 4.54 -4.80 -14.89
CA GLN A 225 5.95 -4.36 -14.91
C GLN A 225 6.47 -4.13 -13.48
N THR A 226 5.63 -3.60 -12.60
CA THR A 226 6.02 -3.22 -11.24
C THR A 226 5.74 -4.28 -10.18
N TRP A 227 5.26 -5.46 -10.57
CA TRP A 227 5.15 -6.63 -9.70
C TRP A 227 6.33 -7.57 -9.88
N TRP A 228 7.04 -7.87 -8.80
CA TRP A 228 8.21 -8.75 -8.82
C TRP A 228 8.28 -9.59 -7.54
N LYS A 229 8.30 -10.92 -7.69
CA LYS A 229 8.40 -11.89 -6.58
C LYS A 229 7.44 -11.59 -5.41
N GLY A 230 6.18 -11.30 -5.74
CA GLY A 230 5.17 -11.00 -4.72
C GLY A 230 5.29 -9.60 -4.10
N GLN A 231 5.99 -8.66 -4.74
CA GLN A 231 6.21 -7.32 -4.19
C GLN A 231 6.01 -6.24 -5.25
N PHE A 232 5.54 -5.08 -4.81
CA PHE A 232 5.60 -3.85 -5.61
C PHE A 232 7.01 -3.28 -5.60
N ILE A 233 7.55 -2.97 -6.78
CA ILE A 233 8.92 -2.44 -6.94
C ILE A 233 8.99 -0.96 -7.35
N GLY A 234 7.88 -0.21 -7.29
CA GLY A 234 7.92 1.23 -7.54
C GLY A 234 8.34 2.06 -6.31
N PRO A 235 8.48 3.39 -6.45
CA PRO A 235 8.79 4.30 -5.36
C PRO A 235 7.74 4.16 -4.24
N PRO A 236 8.15 3.86 -2.99
CA PRO A 236 7.21 3.69 -1.89
C PRO A 236 6.78 5.07 -1.39
N LEU A 237 5.67 5.59 -1.91
CA LEU A 237 5.22 6.95 -1.58
C LEU A 237 4.38 7.04 -0.30
N ARG A 238 3.80 5.92 0.18
CA ARG A 238 2.96 5.81 1.39
C ARG A 238 2.87 4.36 1.88
N GLU A 239 4.01 3.68 1.98
CA GLU A 239 4.03 2.29 2.41
C GLU A 239 4.26 2.22 3.92
N HIS A 240 3.23 1.79 4.65
CA HIS A 240 3.36 1.50 6.07
C HIS A 240 3.91 0.09 6.27
N TRP A 241 4.76 -0.10 7.27
CA TRP A 241 5.36 -1.38 7.61
C TRP A 241 4.87 -1.83 8.98
N TYR A 242 4.39 -3.07 9.04
CA TYR A 242 3.95 -3.72 10.26
C TYR A 242 4.82 -4.95 10.49
N GLU A 243 5.52 -4.96 11.62
CA GLU A 243 6.49 -6.01 11.95
C GLU A 243 7.50 -6.22 10.80
N THR A 244 7.52 -7.40 10.18
CA THR A 244 8.54 -7.78 9.18
C THR A 244 8.13 -7.54 7.72
N ALA A 245 6.93 -7.03 7.46
CA ALA A 245 6.41 -6.81 6.10
C ALA A 245 5.69 -5.46 5.96
N SER A 246 5.47 -5.02 4.72
CA SER A 246 4.58 -3.90 4.45
C SER A 246 3.13 -4.27 4.73
N GLU A 247 2.30 -3.26 5.00
CA GLU A 247 0.86 -3.41 5.16
C GLU A 247 0.26 -3.96 3.85
N GLY A 248 -0.42 -5.11 3.93
CA GLY A 248 -1.21 -5.64 2.82
C GLY A 248 -2.33 -4.69 2.45
N THR A 249 -2.32 -4.20 1.21
CA THR A 249 -3.36 -3.34 0.64
C THR A 249 -4.21 -4.13 -0.35
N LEU A 250 -5.37 -3.59 -0.73
CA LEU A 250 -6.22 -4.16 -1.78
C LEU A 250 -5.47 -4.41 -3.10
N TYR A 251 -4.49 -3.59 -3.46
CA TYR A 251 -3.63 -3.85 -4.62
C TYR A 251 -2.88 -5.19 -4.47
N HIS A 252 -2.27 -5.46 -3.32
CA HIS A 252 -1.55 -6.72 -3.09
C HIS A 252 -2.50 -7.90 -3.21
N HIS A 253 -3.71 -7.79 -2.69
CA HIS A 253 -4.71 -8.84 -2.81
C HIS A 253 -5.16 -9.09 -4.26
N PHE A 254 -5.31 -8.02 -5.07
CA PHE A 254 -5.54 -8.16 -6.50
C PHE A 254 -4.37 -8.88 -7.16
N MET A 255 -3.14 -8.48 -6.87
CA MET A 255 -1.96 -9.08 -7.47
C MET A 255 -1.82 -10.55 -7.06
N ASP A 256 -2.12 -10.92 -5.81
CA ASP A 256 -2.14 -12.31 -5.37
C ASP A 256 -3.19 -13.14 -6.11
N TYR A 257 -4.40 -12.59 -6.29
CA TYR A 257 -5.46 -13.22 -7.06
C TYR A 257 -5.04 -13.45 -8.52
N PHE A 258 -4.44 -12.45 -9.13
CA PHE A 258 -4.01 -12.48 -10.53
C PHE A 258 -2.79 -13.38 -10.75
N ALA A 259 -1.77 -13.27 -9.89
CA ALA A 259 -0.54 -14.06 -9.95
C ALA A 259 -0.71 -15.49 -9.41
N LYS A 260 -1.80 -15.76 -8.68
CA LYS A 260 -2.08 -17.05 -7.99
C LYS A 260 -0.96 -17.43 -7.01
N GLU A 261 -0.38 -16.43 -6.37
CA GLU A 261 0.69 -16.57 -5.41
C GLU A 261 0.43 -15.62 -4.25
N GLU A 262 0.61 -16.08 -3.01
CA GLU A 262 0.42 -15.23 -1.84
C GLU A 262 1.68 -14.41 -1.55
N SER A 263 1.56 -13.09 -1.69
CA SER A 263 2.63 -12.15 -1.40
C SER A 263 2.98 -12.07 0.09
N PRO A 264 4.21 -11.70 0.46
CA PRO A 264 4.59 -11.50 1.86
C PRO A 264 3.74 -10.48 2.63
N PRO A 265 3.36 -9.29 2.08
CA PRO A 265 2.47 -8.34 2.77
C PRO A 265 1.11 -8.95 3.10
N SER A 266 0.67 -9.90 2.28
CA SER A 266 -0.56 -10.65 2.47
C SER A 266 -0.50 -11.70 3.59
N ARG A 267 0.68 -12.06 4.13
CA ARG A 267 0.72 -13.07 5.20
C ARG A 267 0.25 -12.54 6.56
N ASN A 268 0.22 -11.22 6.73
CA ASN A 268 -0.28 -10.58 7.94
C ASN A 268 -1.81 -10.45 7.85
N HIS A 269 -2.55 -11.26 8.61
CA HIS A 269 -4.02 -11.21 8.69
C HIS A 269 -4.49 -9.90 9.36
N SER A 270 -4.52 -8.81 8.61
CA SER A 270 -5.06 -7.52 9.02
C SER A 270 -6.52 -7.36 8.58
N ILE A 271 -7.23 -6.40 9.18
CA ILE A 271 -8.63 -6.09 8.81
C ILE A 271 -8.81 -5.69 7.33
N SER A 272 -7.75 -5.23 6.65
CA SER A 272 -7.79 -4.85 5.22
C SER A 272 -8.18 -6.02 4.31
N TYR A 273 -7.99 -7.26 4.76
CA TYR A 273 -8.43 -8.46 4.07
C TYR A 273 -9.93 -8.55 3.76
N LEU A 274 -10.77 -7.82 4.50
CA LEU A 274 -12.18 -7.67 4.16
C LEU A 274 -12.38 -7.12 2.74
N GLN A 275 -11.42 -6.34 2.24
CA GLN A 275 -11.44 -5.78 0.88
C GLN A 275 -11.33 -6.87 -0.20
N ASN A 276 -10.91 -8.10 0.10
CA ASN A 276 -10.97 -9.22 -0.85
C ASN A 276 -12.40 -9.47 -1.36
N ALA A 277 -13.41 -9.06 -0.60
CA ALA A 277 -14.80 -9.09 -1.02
C ALA A 277 -15.05 -8.27 -2.30
N LEU A 278 -14.20 -7.28 -2.62
CA LEU A 278 -14.32 -6.42 -3.80
C LEU A 278 -13.73 -7.04 -5.07
N ILE A 279 -12.84 -8.03 -4.95
CA ILE A 279 -12.16 -8.66 -6.09
C ILE A 279 -13.19 -9.40 -6.94
N ARG A 280 -13.29 -9.05 -8.22
CA ARG A 280 -14.22 -9.69 -9.18
C ARG A 280 -13.47 -10.71 -10.04
N PRO A 281 -14.15 -11.79 -10.47
CA PRO A 281 -13.59 -12.68 -11.47
C PRO A 281 -13.21 -11.89 -12.73
N SER A 282 -11.97 -12.02 -13.18
CA SER A 282 -11.48 -11.44 -14.43
C SER A 282 -10.84 -12.50 -15.31
N GLN A 283 -10.97 -12.36 -16.63
CA GLN A 283 -10.28 -13.21 -17.61
C GLN A 283 -8.87 -12.74 -17.91
N ASP A 284 -8.44 -11.61 -17.34
CA ASP A 284 -7.11 -11.05 -17.56
C ASP A 284 -6.02 -12.05 -17.16
N ALA A 285 -5.15 -12.37 -18.11
CA ALA A 285 -3.94 -13.12 -17.83
C ALA A 285 -2.92 -12.19 -17.17
N PHE A 286 -2.46 -12.55 -15.97
CA PHE A 286 -1.39 -11.84 -15.32
C PHE A 286 -0.09 -12.61 -15.47
N LEU A 287 0.79 -12.07 -16.29
CA LEU A 287 2.13 -12.57 -16.49
C LEU A 287 3.06 -11.46 -16.02
N PRO A 288 3.70 -11.59 -14.84
CA PRO A 288 4.75 -10.66 -14.44
C PRO A 288 5.76 -10.59 -15.58
N LEU A 289 5.94 -9.41 -16.16
CA LEU A 289 6.87 -9.26 -17.27
C LEU A 289 8.26 -9.55 -16.71
N LEU A 290 8.96 -10.58 -17.19
CA LEU A 290 10.27 -10.95 -16.64
C LEU A 290 11.42 -10.13 -17.24
N ASN A 291 11.11 -9.23 -18.16
CA ASN A 291 12.11 -8.41 -18.84
C ASN A 291 12.77 -7.43 -17.88
N ASN A 292 13.98 -6.99 -18.21
CA ASN A 292 14.60 -5.88 -17.51
C ASN A 292 13.67 -4.65 -17.59
N LEU A 293 13.54 -3.94 -16.49
CA LEU A 293 12.82 -2.67 -16.40
C LEU A 293 13.86 -1.58 -16.15
N ASP A 294 13.78 -0.49 -16.88
CA ASP A 294 14.55 0.72 -16.65
C ASP A 294 13.64 1.90 -16.96
N GLU A 295 12.97 2.39 -15.92
CA GLU A 295 12.01 3.48 -16.00
C GLU A 295 12.54 4.68 -15.21
N GLU A 296 12.47 5.86 -15.82
CA GLU A 296 12.81 7.13 -15.19
C GLU A 296 11.69 8.13 -15.42
N GLY A 297 11.42 8.97 -14.43
CA GLY A 297 10.36 9.97 -14.55
C GLY A 297 10.37 10.99 -13.43
N MET A 298 9.30 11.79 -13.37
CA MET A 298 9.11 12.86 -12.39
C MET A 298 7.78 12.68 -11.65
N LEU A 299 7.81 12.83 -10.33
CA LEU A 299 6.67 12.89 -9.43
C LEU A 299 6.62 14.29 -8.81
N GLY A 300 5.96 15.22 -9.50
CA GLY A 300 6.06 16.63 -9.16
C GLY A 300 7.48 17.14 -9.44
N ASP A 301 8.19 17.57 -8.40
CA ASP A 301 9.58 18.03 -8.45
C ASP A 301 10.61 16.93 -8.13
N GLN A 302 10.15 15.70 -7.87
CA GLN A 302 10.99 14.57 -7.49
C GLN A 302 11.26 13.67 -8.68
N SER A 303 12.53 13.49 -9.03
CA SER A 303 12.93 12.43 -9.96
C SER A 303 12.78 11.06 -9.30
N TYR A 304 12.34 10.08 -10.09
CA TYR A 304 12.31 8.69 -9.68
C TYR A 304 12.94 7.78 -10.73
N THR A 305 13.41 6.63 -10.28
CA THR A 305 13.95 5.57 -11.14
C THR A 305 13.48 4.22 -10.62
N ILE A 306 13.01 3.36 -11.51
CA ILE A 306 12.69 1.97 -11.24
C ILE A 306 13.57 1.11 -12.14
N LYS A 307 14.42 0.28 -11.54
CA LYS A 307 15.22 -0.70 -12.25
C LYS A 307 14.88 -2.09 -11.80
N ARG A 308 14.79 -3.02 -12.74
CA ARG A 308 14.67 -4.45 -12.47
C ARG A 308 15.57 -5.22 -13.40
N THR A 309 16.27 -6.18 -12.82
CA THR A 309 16.96 -7.24 -13.55
C THR A 309 16.39 -8.59 -13.13
N GLY A 310 16.86 -9.69 -13.73
CA GLY A 310 16.46 -11.03 -13.29
C GLY A 310 16.73 -11.32 -11.81
N ASN A 311 17.71 -10.63 -11.20
CA ASN A 311 18.23 -10.95 -9.87
C ASN A 311 17.91 -9.93 -8.78
N HIS A 312 17.56 -8.69 -9.14
CA HIS A 312 17.26 -7.63 -8.20
C HIS A 312 16.28 -6.60 -8.77
N ALA A 313 15.64 -5.86 -7.87
CA ALA A 313 14.82 -4.70 -8.22
C ALA A 313 15.19 -3.51 -7.32
N LEU A 314 15.15 -2.31 -7.89
CA LEU A 314 15.57 -1.07 -7.27
C LEU A 314 14.55 0.02 -7.59
N ALA A 315 14.10 0.73 -6.57
CA ALA A 315 13.34 1.97 -6.69
C ALA A 315 14.11 3.10 -6.01
N LEU A 316 14.18 4.24 -6.68
CA LEU A 316 14.82 5.46 -6.20
C LEU A 316 13.87 6.64 -6.31
N LEU A 317 13.98 7.56 -5.38
CA LEU A 317 13.22 8.80 -5.34
C LEU A 317 14.09 9.90 -4.77
N SER A 318 14.29 10.98 -5.53
CA SER A 318 14.92 12.17 -4.98
C SER A 318 13.95 12.86 -4.02
N CYS A 319 14.49 13.28 -2.89
CA CYS A 319 13.72 13.90 -1.82
C CYS A 319 14.32 15.28 -1.57
N LYS A 320 13.59 16.35 -1.84
CA LYS A 320 14.03 17.73 -1.61
C LYS A 320 13.06 18.49 -0.69
N GLY A 321 13.62 19.41 0.10
CA GLY A 321 12.92 20.32 1.00
C GLY A 321 12.30 19.67 2.24
N GLU A 322 11.72 20.52 3.09
CA GLU A 322 10.76 20.08 4.11
C GLU A 322 9.43 19.74 3.44
N GLN A 323 9.24 18.48 3.03
CA GLN A 323 7.87 18.02 2.82
C GLN A 323 7.35 17.57 4.18
N LYS A 324 6.09 17.92 4.48
CA LYS A 324 5.36 17.42 5.65
C LYS A 324 5.59 15.92 5.71
N ARG A 325 6.05 15.41 6.86
CA ARG A 325 6.39 14.00 7.09
C ARG A 325 5.28 13.09 6.57
N GLU A 326 5.40 12.64 5.32
CA GLU A 326 4.60 11.54 4.83
C GLU A 326 5.26 10.29 5.38
N ASP A 327 4.69 9.77 6.46
CA ASP A 327 5.09 8.47 6.99
C ASP A 327 4.98 7.43 5.87
N GLY A 328 6.03 6.62 5.69
CA GLY A 328 6.06 5.59 4.65
C GLY A 328 6.64 6.04 3.30
N LEU A 329 7.26 7.22 3.23
CA LEU A 329 8.08 7.64 2.08
C LEU A 329 9.52 7.12 2.21
N HIS A 330 10.03 6.41 1.19
CA HIS A 330 11.43 5.98 1.14
C HIS A 330 12.14 6.49 -0.10
N ALA A 331 13.39 6.95 0.08
CA ALA A 331 14.24 7.45 -1.00
C ALA A 331 14.90 6.32 -1.81
N MET A 332 15.08 5.16 -1.18
CA MET A 332 15.56 3.96 -1.85
C MET A 332 14.83 2.73 -1.32
N ARG A 333 14.50 1.82 -2.24
CA ARG A 333 14.12 0.45 -1.95
C ARG A 333 14.89 -0.48 -2.88
N LEU A 334 15.69 -1.36 -2.32
CA LEU A 334 16.39 -2.41 -3.06
C LEU A 334 15.81 -3.75 -2.60
N PHE A 335 15.59 -4.65 -3.56
CA PHE A 335 15.27 -6.04 -3.29
C PHE A 335 16.26 -6.93 -4.04
N TRP A 336 16.77 -7.95 -3.35
CA TRP A 336 17.72 -8.91 -3.92
C TRP A 336 17.59 -10.25 -3.19
N GLY A 337 18.26 -11.26 -3.74
CA GLY A 337 18.38 -12.58 -3.16
C GLY A 337 17.03 -13.29 -3.00
N GLU A 338 16.93 -14.05 -1.91
CA GLU A 338 15.75 -14.81 -1.51
C GLU A 338 14.80 -13.95 -0.64
N GLY A 339 14.43 -12.77 -1.13
CA GLY A 339 13.49 -11.87 -0.44
C GLY A 339 14.14 -10.90 0.54
N LEU A 340 15.44 -10.64 0.40
CA LEU A 340 16.09 -9.55 1.12
C LEU A 340 15.65 -8.20 0.56
N SER A 341 15.46 -7.25 1.46
CA SER A 341 15.12 -5.87 1.12
C SER A 341 15.95 -4.91 1.96
N LEU A 342 16.33 -3.77 1.38
CA LEU A 342 17.02 -2.66 2.02
C LEU A 342 16.25 -1.41 1.66
N VAL A 343 15.97 -0.62 2.68
CA VAL A 343 15.16 0.58 2.57
C VAL A 343 15.91 1.72 3.23
N ILE A 344 15.94 2.85 2.53
CA ILE A 344 16.39 4.12 3.10
C ILE A 344 15.15 5.00 3.22
N PRO A 345 14.54 5.09 4.41
CA PRO A 345 13.43 5.97 4.61
C PRO A 345 13.88 7.40 4.37
N ARG A 346 12.94 8.25 4.00
CA ARG A 346 13.23 9.67 3.99
C ARG A 346 13.60 10.13 5.39
N GLY A 347 14.74 10.82 5.50
CA GLY A 347 15.17 11.50 6.71
C GLY A 347 14.74 12.97 6.76
N LYS A 348 15.40 13.75 7.62
CA LYS A 348 15.19 15.20 7.76
C LYS A 348 15.98 16.03 6.73
N TYR A 349 16.52 15.38 5.71
CA TYR A 349 17.52 15.93 4.81
C TYR A 349 17.15 15.63 3.36
N ASP A 350 17.76 16.41 2.47
CA ASP A 350 17.62 16.19 1.05
C ASP A 350 18.46 14.98 0.63
N ILE A 351 17.91 14.19 -0.28
CA ILE A 351 18.53 12.99 -0.84
C ILE A 351 18.45 13.11 -2.35
N ASP A 352 19.61 13.10 -3.00
CA ASP A 352 19.73 12.96 -4.45
C ASP A 352 20.44 11.65 -4.79
N TYR A 353 20.39 11.22 -6.04
CA TYR A 353 21.00 9.96 -6.46
C TYR A 353 21.62 10.02 -7.85
N GLN A 354 22.62 9.18 -8.07
CA GLN A 354 23.27 8.97 -9.36
C GLN A 354 23.52 7.48 -9.55
N ILE A 355 23.39 7.01 -10.79
CA ILE A 355 23.68 5.62 -11.17
C ILE A 355 24.82 5.66 -12.18
N GLU A 356 25.94 5.03 -11.83
CA GLU A 356 27.15 4.96 -12.66
C GLU A 356 27.51 3.49 -12.90
N GLY A 357 27.08 2.96 -14.04
CA GLY A 357 27.26 1.53 -14.34
C GLY A 357 26.48 0.66 -13.34
N GLU A 358 27.20 -0.15 -12.55
CA GLU A 358 26.63 -1.02 -11.51
C GLU A 358 26.62 -0.38 -10.11
N GLU A 359 27.15 0.83 -9.97
CA GLU A 359 27.22 1.55 -8.69
C GLU A 359 26.08 2.56 -8.57
N LEU A 360 25.34 2.47 -7.47
CA LEU A 360 24.37 3.47 -7.04
C LEU A 360 25.01 4.39 -6.01
N LYS A 361 24.91 5.70 -6.21
CA LYS A 361 25.40 6.72 -5.29
C LYS A 361 24.23 7.54 -4.78
N LEU A 362 24.06 7.59 -3.46
CA LEU A 362 23.08 8.44 -2.79
C LEU A 362 23.78 9.59 -2.09
N TYR A 363 23.30 10.81 -2.29
CA TYR A 363 23.89 12.04 -1.75
C TYR A 363 22.94 12.66 -0.72
N PHE A 364 23.38 12.69 0.52
CA PHE A 364 22.64 13.19 1.67
C PHE A 364 23.15 14.59 2.03
N THR A 365 22.28 15.60 1.95
CA THR A 365 22.63 16.98 2.31
C THR A 365 22.22 17.27 3.75
N LEU A 366 23.21 17.33 4.64
CA LEU A 366 22.99 17.44 6.08
C LEU A 366 23.18 18.89 6.55
N PRO A 367 22.25 19.45 7.35
CA PRO A 367 22.25 20.86 7.73
C PRO A 367 23.37 21.18 8.72
N LYS A 368 23.83 22.43 8.82
CA LYS A 368 24.93 22.80 9.74
C LYS A 368 24.64 22.43 11.20
N THR A 369 23.43 22.71 11.69
CA THR A 369 23.05 22.51 13.10
C THR A 369 22.58 21.09 13.34
N ILE A 370 23.16 20.43 14.34
CA ILE A 370 22.70 19.15 14.86
C ILE A 370 22.54 19.25 16.38
N ASP A 371 21.46 18.67 16.88
CA ASP A 371 21.21 18.51 18.31
C ASP A 371 21.92 17.22 18.78
N LEU A 372 23.14 17.38 19.29
CA LEU A 372 23.99 16.27 19.73
C LEU A 372 23.52 15.64 21.06
N ASP A 373 22.73 16.37 21.84
CA ASP A 373 22.25 15.89 23.15
C ASP A 373 21.11 14.87 23.01
N ASN A 374 20.45 14.87 21.85
CA ASN A 374 19.41 13.90 21.54
C ASN A 374 19.97 12.71 20.74
N HIS A 375 20.20 11.59 21.42
CA HIS A 375 20.70 10.35 20.80
C HIS A 375 19.89 9.86 19.58
N ARG A 376 18.59 10.19 19.48
CA ARG A 376 17.80 9.87 18.27
C ARG A 376 18.08 10.84 17.13
N HIS A 377 18.38 12.11 17.43
CA HIS A 377 18.74 13.12 16.44
C HIS A 377 20.15 12.93 15.87
N CYS A 378 21.06 12.30 16.62
CA CYS A 378 22.39 11.97 16.12
C CYS A 378 22.39 10.85 15.07
N ARG A 379 21.29 10.11 14.90
CA ARG A 379 21.13 9.10 13.84
C ARG A 379 20.73 9.82 12.56
N GLU A 380 21.71 10.31 11.81
CA GLU A 380 21.43 11.05 10.58
C GLU A 380 20.99 10.07 9.49
N ILE A 381 21.87 9.18 9.01
CA ILE A 381 21.52 8.26 7.92
C ILE A 381 21.25 6.87 8.48
N ALA A 382 20.13 6.26 8.10
CA ALA A 382 19.80 4.89 8.48
C ALA A 382 19.32 4.09 7.26
N VAL A 383 19.87 2.89 7.10
CA VAL A 383 19.50 1.89 6.10
C VAL A 383 18.94 0.69 6.84
N TYR A 384 17.75 0.23 6.47
CA TYR A 384 17.04 -0.85 7.15
C TYR A 384 16.93 -2.07 6.25
N GLY A 385 17.40 -3.22 6.73
CA GLY A 385 17.39 -4.50 6.02
C GLY A 385 16.39 -5.50 6.63
N SER A 386 15.63 -6.20 5.79
CA SER A 386 14.74 -7.27 6.27
C SER A 386 15.54 -8.44 6.85
N ARG A 387 15.04 -9.00 7.96
CA ARG A 387 15.68 -10.13 8.68
C ARG A 387 15.26 -11.52 8.17
N GLN A 388 14.59 -11.59 7.01
CA GLN A 388 14.01 -12.83 6.51
C GLN A 388 15.06 -13.90 6.16
N ALA A 389 16.29 -13.50 5.83
CA ALA A 389 17.43 -14.40 5.62
C ALA A 389 18.69 -13.86 6.33
N PRO A 390 19.56 -14.73 6.88
CA PRO A 390 20.77 -14.30 7.56
C PRO A 390 21.76 -13.70 6.56
N ALA A 391 21.91 -12.37 6.56
CA ALA A 391 22.99 -11.71 5.86
C ALA A 391 24.24 -11.66 6.76
N GLN A 392 25.40 -12.08 6.24
CA GLN A 392 26.67 -11.90 6.93
C GLN A 392 27.12 -10.45 6.76
N PHE A 393 27.21 -9.72 7.86
CA PHE A 393 27.72 -8.35 7.91
C PHE A 393 29.23 -8.36 8.19
N ARG A 394 30.01 -7.66 7.37
CA ARG A 394 31.45 -7.49 7.55
C ARG A 394 31.88 -6.05 7.27
N VAL A 395 32.94 -5.60 7.94
CA VAL A 395 33.62 -4.32 7.71
C VAL A 395 35.06 -4.64 7.35
N GLU A 396 35.53 -4.20 6.18
CA GLU A 396 36.87 -4.52 5.67
C GLU A 396 37.17 -6.04 5.73
N GLY A 397 36.17 -6.86 5.38
CA GLY A 397 36.26 -8.32 5.40
C GLY A 397 36.21 -8.98 6.79
N SER A 398 36.20 -8.20 7.88
CA SER A 398 36.19 -8.67 9.27
C SER A 398 34.79 -8.59 9.91
N GLU A 399 34.50 -9.46 10.88
CA GLU A 399 33.27 -9.35 11.68
C GLU A 399 33.38 -8.16 12.63
N ALA A 400 32.51 -7.16 12.43
CA ALA A 400 32.43 -5.96 13.26
C ALA A 400 30.99 -5.45 13.28
N ASN A 401 30.64 -4.64 14.27
CA ASN A 401 29.34 -3.96 14.36
C ASN A 401 29.47 -2.43 14.33
N THR A 402 30.67 -1.93 14.04
CA THR A 402 30.98 -0.50 13.93
C THR A 402 31.91 -0.28 12.76
N PHE A 403 31.80 0.89 12.13
CA PHE A 403 32.64 1.27 10.99
C PHE A 403 32.94 2.77 10.99
N ARG A 404 33.99 3.17 10.27
CA ARG A 404 34.40 4.55 10.02
C ARG A 404 34.02 4.95 8.60
N MET A 405 34.02 6.25 8.36
CA MET A 405 33.90 6.79 7.00
C MET A 405 35.03 6.22 6.13
N GLY A 406 34.69 5.83 4.90
CA GLY A 406 35.62 5.25 3.94
C GLY A 406 35.81 3.74 4.07
N GLU A 407 35.36 3.09 5.15
CA GLU A 407 35.44 1.63 5.28
C GLU A 407 34.33 0.95 4.46
N GLN A 408 34.67 -0.14 3.79
CA GLN A 408 33.75 -0.95 3.01
C GLN A 408 32.97 -1.89 3.93
N ILE A 409 31.65 -1.82 3.80
CA ILE A 409 30.69 -2.71 4.45
C ILE A 409 30.22 -3.73 3.43
N THR A 410 30.15 -4.99 3.82
CA THR A 410 29.66 -6.07 2.97
C THR A 410 28.51 -6.81 3.65
N LEU A 411 27.40 -6.96 2.93
CA LEU A 411 26.26 -7.81 3.26
C LEU A 411 26.22 -8.98 2.28
N LYS A 412 26.48 -10.21 2.76
CA LYS A 412 26.45 -11.40 1.91
C LYS A 412 25.24 -12.28 2.21
N SER A 413 24.54 -12.72 1.17
CA SER A 413 23.44 -13.68 1.24
C SER A 413 23.48 -14.63 0.04
N GLY A 414 23.75 -15.90 0.29
CA GLY A 414 23.96 -16.89 -0.77
C GLY A 414 25.08 -16.46 -1.74
N ASN A 415 24.77 -16.44 -3.03
CA ASN A 415 25.68 -16.03 -4.11
C ASN A 415 25.57 -14.53 -4.44
N GLN A 416 24.93 -13.74 -3.59
CA GLN A 416 24.82 -12.30 -3.80
C GLN A 416 25.51 -11.55 -2.68
N GLN A 417 26.17 -10.46 -3.06
CA GLN A 417 26.91 -9.60 -2.18
C GLN A 417 26.52 -8.15 -2.46
N LEU A 418 26.15 -7.43 -1.41
CA LEU A 418 25.95 -6.00 -1.47
C LEU A 418 27.08 -5.30 -0.71
N GLU A 419 27.76 -4.40 -1.41
CA GLU A 419 28.81 -3.55 -0.86
C GLU A 419 28.23 -2.16 -0.60
N LEU A 420 28.53 -1.61 0.58
CA LEU A 420 28.13 -0.26 0.97
C LEU A 420 29.35 0.52 1.45
N LYS A 421 29.43 1.80 1.12
CA LYS A 421 30.51 2.68 1.58
C LYS A 421 29.99 4.09 1.83
N PHE A 422 30.23 4.61 3.04
CA PHE A 422 29.92 6.00 3.39
C PHE A 422 31.16 6.88 3.22
N GLU A 423 31.05 7.98 2.50
CA GLU A 423 32.13 8.92 2.23
C GLU A 423 31.66 10.37 2.41
N LEU A 424 32.57 11.24 2.86
CA LEU A 424 32.29 12.67 2.95
C LEU A 424 32.59 13.28 1.58
N ALA A 425 31.54 13.69 0.86
CA ALA A 425 31.67 14.26 -0.47
C ALA A 425 32.01 15.76 -0.42
N ASP A 426 31.45 16.47 0.56
CA ASP A 426 31.68 17.91 0.77
C ASP A 426 31.50 18.30 2.24
N GLY A 427 32.18 19.38 2.65
CA GLY A 427 32.16 19.94 4.01
C GLY A 427 33.09 19.25 5.01
N GLU A 428 32.92 19.57 6.30
CA GLU A 428 33.77 19.06 7.38
C GLU A 428 32.93 18.46 8.52
N GLY A 429 33.12 17.18 8.81
CA GLY A 429 32.49 16.51 9.95
C GLY A 429 33.10 15.15 10.23
N ARG A 430 32.93 14.69 11.47
CA ARG A 430 33.35 13.37 11.92
C ARG A 430 32.12 12.51 12.14
N PHE A 431 32.11 11.33 11.52
CA PHE A 431 31.01 10.39 11.58
C PHE A 431 31.48 9.04 12.10
N TYR A 432 30.54 8.27 12.63
CA TYR A 432 30.78 6.92 13.08
C TYR A 432 29.59 6.04 12.74
N GLY A 433 29.86 4.84 12.26
CA GLY A 433 28.87 3.90 11.79
C GLY A 433 28.58 2.79 12.80
N HIS A 434 27.34 2.31 12.82
CA HIS A 434 26.95 1.14 13.59
C HIS A 434 26.07 0.20 12.76
N TYR A 435 26.22 -1.09 13.03
CA TYR A 435 25.30 -2.15 12.63
C TYR A 435 24.63 -2.71 13.88
N MET A 436 23.31 -2.65 13.92
CA MET A 436 22.53 -3.12 15.06
C MET A 436 21.12 -3.50 14.64
N ARG A 437 20.34 -4.08 15.54
CA ARG A 437 18.91 -4.28 15.30
C ARG A 437 18.16 -2.97 15.49
N GLY A 438 17.12 -2.76 14.68
CA GLY A 438 16.31 -1.55 14.73
C GLY A 438 14.93 -1.73 14.12
N ASN A 439 14.15 -0.66 14.20
CA ASN A 439 12.85 -0.54 13.58
C ASN A 439 12.83 0.69 12.69
N ARG A 440 12.25 0.54 11.50
CA ARG A 440 11.92 1.64 10.58
C ARG A 440 11.00 2.65 11.28
N PRO A 441 10.99 3.92 10.83
CA PRO A 441 10.10 4.93 11.41
C PRO A 441 8.63 4.52 11.47
N ALA A 442 8.11 3.82 10.45
CA ALA A 442 6.72 3.35 10.41
C ALA A 442 6.41 2.29 11.48
N GLN A 443 7.33 1.34 11.72
CA GLN A 443 7.16 0.28 12.73
C GLN A 443 7.15 0.83 14.16
N GLN A 444 7.89 1.92 14.41
CA GLN A 444 7.93 2.56 15.73
C GLN A 444 6.59 3.21 16.10
N LYS A 445 5.80 3.63 15.11
CA LYS A 445 4.49 4.25 15.32
C LYS A 445 3.36 3.24 15.47
N ALA A 446 3.50 2.06 14.84
CA ALA A 446 2.47 1.03 14.84
C ALA A 446 2.39 0.22 16.14
N GLY A 447 3.40 0.33 17.01
CA GLY A 447 3.48 -0.44 18.24
C GLY A 447 2.81 0.22 19.44
N GLY A 448 1.92 -0.52 20.13
CA GLY A 448 1.51 -0.21 21.51
C GLY A 448 2.66 -0.36 22.52
N GLU A 449 2.39 -0.18 23.82
CA GLU A 449 3.41 -0.15 24.89
C GLU A 449 4.37 -1.36 24.91
N ASP A 450 3.90 -2.55 24.48
CA ASP A 450 4.69 -3.79 24.46
C ASP A 450 5.63 -3.96 23.24
N HIS A 451 5.45 -3.18 22.16
CA HIS A 451 6.28 -3.28 20.95
C HIS A 451 7.63 -2.55 21.07
N GLY A 452 7.88 -1.85 22.17
CA GLY A 452 9.14 -1.15 22.42
C GLY A 452 10.37 -2.06 22.51
N PHE A 453 10.17 -3.37 22.66
CA PHE A 453 11.25 -4.35 22.88
C PHE A 453 11.58 -5.24 21.69
N VAL A 454 10.79 -5.21 20.61
CA VAL A 454 10.99 -6.06 19.43
C VAL A 454 11.66 -5.28 18.31
N ALA A 455 12.73 -5.85 17.73
CA ALA A 455 13.42 -5.29 16.58
C ALA A 455 13.23 -6.18 15.34
N TYR A 456 12.55 -5.63 14.33
CA TYR A 456 12.11 -6.36 13.14
C TYR A 456 13.12 -6.32 12.00
N ASP A 457 13.98 -5.29 11.96
CA ASP A 457 14.98 -5.09 10.91
C ASP A 457 16.41 -5.07 11.46
N ASP A 458 17.35 -5.37 10.58
CA ASP A 458 18.75 -4.98 10.76
C ASP A 458 18.92 -3.53 10.31
N MET A 459 19.78 -2.77 10.97
CA MET A 459 19.94 -1.33 10.76
C MET A 459 21.43 -1.00 10.64
N ILE A 460 21.81 -0.44 9.50
CA ILE A 460 23.11 0.21 9.27
C ILE A 460 22.88 1.71 9.44
N LEU A 461 23.47 2.31 10.46
CA LEU A 461 23.30 3.75 10.73
C LEU A 461 24.64 4.48 10.71
N LEU A 462 24.62 5.70 10.22
CA LEU A 462 25.70 6.67 10.33
C LEU A 462 25.26 7.77 11.30
N ARG A 463 26.04 7.96 12.36
CA ARG A 463 25.87 9.07 13.31
C ARG A 463 26.96 10.11 13.14
N THR A 464 26.59 11.38 13.29
CA THR A 464 27.57 12.47 13.38
C THR A 464 28.03 12.61 14.83
N ILE A 465 29.34 12.78 14.99
CA ILE A 465 30.04 13.01 16.26
C ILE A 465 30.25 14.51 16.45
N GLU A 466 30.75 15.17 15.41
CA GLU A 466 30.98 16.62 15.36
C GLU A 466 30.90 17.08 13.90
N ARG A 467 30.45 18.32 13.68
CA ARG A 467 30.37 18.94 12.36
C ARG A 467 30.49 20.46 12.48
N ALA A 468 31.27 21.08 11.60
CA ALA A 468 31.51 22.53 11.63
C ALA A 468 30.62 23.32 10.64
N SER A 469 30.19 22.68 9.54
CA SER A 469 29.44 23.28 8.44
C SER A 469 28.26 22.42 8.01
N SER A 470 27.46 22.84 7.02
CA SER A 470 26.70 21.84 6.27
C SER A 470 27.68 20.87 5.58
N CYS A 471 27.26 19.64 5.35
CA CYS A 471 28.08 18.67 4.64
C CYS A 471 27.23 17.78 3.74
N GLN A 472 27.87 17.18 2.75
CA GLN A 472 27.27 16.17 1.90
C GLN A 472 27.91 14.82 2.18
N VAL A 473 27.12 13.85 2.60
CA VAL A 473 27.55 12.46 2.77
C VAL A 473 27.10 11.66 1.56
N LYS A 474 28.00 10.88 0.97
CA LYS A 474 27.72 9.96 -0.12
C LYS A 474 27.65 8.53 0.43
N LEU A 475 26.61 7.80 0.08
CA LEU A 475 26.53 6.35 0.25
C LEU A 475 26.63 5.70 -1.14
N SER A 476 27.71 4.97 -1.37
CA SER A 476 27.87 4.10 -2.53
C SER A 476 27.30 2.72 -2.22
N LEU A 477 26.53 2.15 -3.15
CA LEU A 477 26.02 0.78 -3.11
C LEU A 477 26.40 0.06 -4.39
N LYS A 478 26.90 -1.17 -4.27
CA LYS A 478 27.19 -2.04 -5.42
C LYS A 478 26.72 -3.46 -5.14
N LEU A 479 25.84 -3.97 -5.99
CA LEU A 479 25.37 -5.35 -5.90
C LEU A 479 26.16 -6.22 -6.87
N THR A 480 26.75 -7.30 -6.38
CA THR A 480 27.50 -8.27 -7.17
C THR A 480 26.92 -9.67 -7.01
N THR A 481 26.99 -10.47 -8.08
CA THR A 481 26.73 -11.91 -8.03
C THR A 481 28.09 -12.60 -7.96
N THR A 482 28.34 -13.36 -6.91
CA THR A 482 29.60 -14.10 -6.68
C THR A 482 29.56 -15.51 -7.23
#